data_AF-A0A2V7YA66-F1
#
_entry.id   AF-A0A2V7YA66-F1
#
_cell.length_a   1.000
_cell.length_b   1.000
_cell.length_c   1.000
_cell.angle_alpha   90.00
_cell.angle_beta   90.00
_cell.angle_gamma   90.00
#
_symmetry.space_group_name_H-M   'P 1'
#
loop_
_entity.id
_entity.type
_entity.pdbx_description
1 polymer ?
#
loop_
_entity_poly.entity_id
_entity_poly.type
_entity_poly.pdbx_seq_one_letter_code
_entity_poly.pdbx_strand_id
1 'polypeptide(L)'
;MPQPYDQIGMLIQALRQHQIPPLPGLVPAVPPAVPQADGLGLLRMILGNPQFQQAMHFASVLGPAAPRTVQLPVPTGAVPGTRSVAIPLGAVLNTVAELAGQSMAELNESTREDDPEVPAYLVDDNGDFIVDPGSPQDRAALVAHLFRMSDEAQRSGLLRTEADVETDESDAWAREAGFVV
;
A
#
# COMPACT_ATOMS: atom_id res chain seq x y z
N MET A 1 11.70 -3.25 -61.54
CA MET A 1 10.69 -2.77 -60.57
C MET A 1 10.90 -3.52 -59.26
N PRO A 2 11.75 -3.04 -58.33
CA PRO A 2 11.89 -3.65 -57.01
C PRO A 2 10.83 -3.09 -56.03
N GLN A 3 10.34 -3.97 -55.17
CA GLN A 3 9.15 -3.84 -54.31
C GLN A 3 9.39 -2.91 -53.09
N PRO A 4 8.37 -2.16 -52.62
CA PRO A 4 8.48 -1.19 -51.51
C PRO A 4 8.52 -1.80 -50.10
N TYR A 5 8.48 -3.13 -49.97
CA TYR A 5 8.35 -3.81 -48.66
C TYR A 5 9.65 -3.94 -47.86
N ASP A 6 10.82 -3.71 -48.47
CA ASP A 6 12.12 -3.82 -47.78
C ASP A 6 12.48 -2.60 -46.91
N GLN A 7 11.86 -1.44 -47.12
CA GLN A 7 12.22 -0.22 -46.37
C GLN A 7 11.70 -0.23 -44.92
N ILE A 8 10.56 -0.86 -44.65
CA ILE A 8 9.99 -0.92 -43.29
C ILE A 8 10.80 -1.88 -42.41
N GLY A 9 11.26 -3.00 -42.98
CA GLY A 9 12.17 -3.92 -42.28
C GLY A 9 13.48 -3.26 -41.86
N MET A 10 14.06 -2.44 -42.74
CA MET A 10 15.28 -1.68 -42.42
C MET A 10 15.06 -0.58 -41.36
N LEU A 11 13.89 0.07 -41.34
CA LEU A 11 13.58 1.10 -40.34
C LEU A 11 13.40 0.51 -38.92
N ILE A 12 12.79 -0.69 -38.82
CA ILE A 12 12.63 -1.41 -37.54
C ILE A 12 13.99 -1.95 -37.06
N GLN A 13 14.85 -2.38 -37.98
CA GLN A 13 16.23 -2.80 -37.67
C GLN A 13 17.05 -1.60 -37.14
N ALA A 14 16.90 -0.41 -37.72
CA ALA A 14 17.61 0.81 -37.32
C ALA A 14 17.16 1.36 -35.94
N LEU A 15 15.90 1.16 -35.56
CA LEU A 15 15.41 1.50 -34.22
C LEU A 15 15.91 0.53 -33.14
N ARG A 16 16.10 -0.76 -33.48
CA ARG A 16 16.76 -1.72 -32.58
C ARG A 16 18.26 -1.48 -32.42
N GLN A 17 18.91 -0.84 -33.39
CA GLN A 17 20.35 -0.56 -33.40
C GLN A 17 20.76 0.77 -32.75
N HIS A 18 19.84 1.50 -32.11
CA HIS A 18 20.22 2.57 -31.16
C HIS A 18 20.81 2.01 -29.84
N GLN A 19 21.57 0.92 -29.94
CA GLN A 19 22.60 0.58 -28.97
C GLN A 19 23.67 1.67 -29.08
N ILE A 20 23.60 2.61 -28.16
CA ILE A 20 24.61 3.64 -27.95
C ILE A 20 25.97 2.92 -27.87
N PRO A 21 26.95 3.22 -28.74
CA PRO A 21 28.28 2.63 -28.66
C PRO A 21 28.86 2.92 -27.26
N PRO A 22 29.38 1.92 -26.52
CA PRO A 22 30.07 2.21 -25.28
C PRO A 22 31.31 3.05 -25.61
N LEU A 23 31.32 4.29 -25.13
CA LEU A 23 32.50 5.13 -25.16
C LEU A 23 33.64 4.38 -24.41
N PRO A 24 34.82 4.23 -25.01
CA PRO A 24 35.94 3.56 -24.35
C PRO A 24 36.35 4.38 -23.12
N GLY A 25 36.09 3.84 -21.93
CA GLY A 25 36.56 4.39 -20.66
C GLY A 25 35.52 4.60 -19.56
N LEU A 26 34.23 4.36 -19.81
CA LEU A 26 33.23 4.37 -18.74
C LEU A 26 33.08 2.95 -18.19
N VAL A 27 33.77 2.69 -17.08
CA VAL A 27 33.34 1.65 -16.12
C VAL A 27 31.83 1.76 -15.95
N PRO A 28 31.06 0.66 -15.93
CA PRO A 28 29.64 0.72 -15.66
C PRO A 28 29.49 1.41 -14.31
N ALA A 29 29.05 2.67 -14.34
CA ALA A 29 28.59 3.36 -13.17
C ALA A 29 27.35 2.60 -12.75
N VAL A 30 27.55 1.65 -11.84
CA VAL A 30 26.48 1.11 -11.02
C VAL A 30 25.75 2.35 -10.51
N PRO A 31 24.47 2.56 -10.88
CA PRO A 31 23.73 3.69 -10.33
C PRO A 31 23.91 3.62 -8.81
N PRO A 32 24.17 4.75 -8.13
CA PRO A 32 24.29 4.73 -6.68
C PRO A 32 23.09 3.96 -6.17
N ALA A 33 23.33 2.86 -5.45
CA ALA A 33 22.26 2.11 -4.82
C ALA A 33 21.49 3.14 -4.02
N VAL A 34 20.30 3.50 -4.51
CA VAL A 34 19.39 4.37 -3.79
C VAL A 34 19.27 3.68 -2.43
N PRO A 35 19.51 4.36 -1.30
CA PRO A 35 19.39 3.73 0.00
C PRO A 35 18.08 2.96 -0.02
N GLN A 36 18.13 1.64 0.18
CA GLN A 36 16.92 0.83 0.25
C GLN A 36 16.14 1.38 1.43
N ALA A 37 15.24 2.31 1.12
CA ALA A 37 14.35 2.87 2.09
C ALA A 37 13.45 1.72 2.53
N ASP A 38 13.32 1.58 3.83
CA ASP A 38 12.41 0.64 4.50
C ASP A 38 11.07 0.63 3.75
N GLY A 39 10.82 -0.48 3.03
CA GLY A 39 9.69 -0.61 2.12
C GLY A 39 8.38 -0.51 2.90
N LEU A 40 8.35 -1.12 4.08
CA LEU A 40 7.23 -1.08 5.01
C LEU A 40 6.98 0.34 5.51
N GLY A 41 8.05 1.06 5.86
CA GLY A 41 8.00 2.47 6.28
C GLY A 41 7.42 3.39 5.20
N LEU A 42 7.87 3.23 3.95
CA LEU A 42 7.34 3.99 2.81
C LEU A 42 5.90 3.62 2.47
N LEU A 43 5.56 2.33 2.50
CA LEU A 43 4.20 1.86 2.29
C LEU A 43 3.25 2.49 3.32
N ARG A 44 3.61 2.44 4.61
CA ARG A 44 2.85 3.07 5.69
C ARG A 44 2.70 4.58 5.48
N MET A 45 3.77 5.27 5.06
CA MET A 45 3.72 6.71 4.77
C MET A 45 2.73 7.04 3.66
N ILE A 46 2.70 6.25 2.57
CA ILE A 46 1.77 6.47 1.45
C ILE A 46 0.33 6.16 1.86
N LEU A 47 0.09 5.02 2.52
CA LEU A 47 -1.25 4.62 2.98
C LEU A 47 -1.82 5.60 4.02
N GLY A 48 -0.96 6.21 4.84
CA GLY A 48 -1.34 7.26 5.79
C GLY A 48 -1.53 8.65 5.19
N ASN A 49 -1.29 8.84 3.89
CA ASN A 49 -1.38 10.17 3.27
C ASN A 49 -2.85 10.59 3.05
N PRO A 50 -3.30 11.72 3.62
CA PRO A 50 -4.70 12.13 3.54
C PRO A 50 -5.15 12.46 2.11
N GLN A 51 -4.26 12.98 1.26
CA GLN A 51 -4.60 13.29 -0.14
C GLN A 51 -4.81 12.01 -0.95
N PHE A 52 -4.02 10.97 -0.67
CA PHE A 52 -4.22 9.65 -1.27
C PHE A 52 -5.51 9.00 -0.77
N GLN A 53 -5.78 9.04 0.55
CA GLN A 53 -7.02 8.52 1.13
C GLN A 53 -8.27 9.19 0.55
N GLN A 54 -8.24 10.51 0.38
CA GLN A 54 -9.33 11.26 -0.27
C GLN A 54 -9.54 10.82 -1.72
N ALA A 55 -8.45 10.67 -2.49
CA ALA A 55 -8.54 10.20 -3.88
C ALA A 55 -9.11 8.77 -3.97
N MET A 56 -8.73 7.88 -3.06
CA MET A 56 -9.27 6.52 -2.97
C MET A 56 -10.76 6.52 -2.60
N HIS A 57 -11.17 7.35 -1.65
CA HIS A 57 -12.57 7.52 -1.26
C HIS A 57 -13.43 8.03 -2.44
N PHE A 58 -12.94 9.04 -3.17
CA PHE A 58 -13.64 9.52 -4.36
C PHE A 58 -13.70 8.44 -5.45
N ALA A 59 -12.63 7.69 -5.66
CA ALA A 59 -12.60 6.57 -6.60
C ALA A 59 -13.62 5.49 -6.24
N SER A 60 -13.83 5.19 -4.95
CA SER A 60 -14.84 4.21 -4.52
C SER A 60 -16.27 4.72 -4.65
N VAL A 61 -16.53 6.00 -4.38
CA VAL A 61 -17.90 6.56 -4.36
C VAL A 61 -18.38 6.97 -5.76
N LEU A 62 -17.51 7.63 -6.54
CA LEU A 62 -17.85 8.18 -7.85
C LEU A 62 -17.44 7.25 -9.01
N GLY A 63 -16.69 6.19 -8.71
CA GLY A 63 -16.28 5.19 -9.69
C GLY A 63 -15.54 5.82 -10.88
N PRO A 64 -15.98 5.58 -12.13
CA PRO A 64 -15.33 6.14 -13.32
C PRO A 64 -15.28 7.66 -13.39
N ALA A 65 -16.20 8.35 -12.70
CA ALA A 65 -16.29 9.82 -12.71
C ALA A 65 -15.35 10.51 -11.71
N ALA A 66 -14.64 9.73 -10.88
CA ALA A 66 -13.75 10.28 -9.86
C ALA A 66 -12.49 10.95 -10.47
N PRO A 67 -11.94 11.99 -9.81
CA PRO A 67 -10.62 12.50 -10.16
C PRO A 67 -9.57 11.39 -10.01
N ARG A 68 -8.83 11.11 -11.09
CA ARG A 68 -7.80 10.06 -11.15
C ARG A 68 -6.42 10.59 -10.75
N THR A 69 -6.34 11.70 -10.02
CA THR A 69 -5.09 12.36 -9.65
C THR A 69 -5.06 12.71 -8.17
N VAL A 70 -3.95 12.39 -7.52
CA VAL A 70 -3.60 12.82 -6.16
C VAL A 70 -2.80 14.11 -6.26
N GLN A 71 -3.21 15.15 -5.52
CA GLN A 71 -2.47 16.40 -5.45
C GLN A 71 -1.55 16.38 -4.22
N LEU A 72 -0.23 16.39 -4.44
CA LEU A 72 0.75 16.39 -3.37
C LEU A 72 1.48 17.74 -3.26
N PRO A 73 1.52 18.36 -2.08
CA PRO A 73 2.38 19.52 -1.85
C PRO A 73 3.83 19.05 -1.74
N VAL A 74 4.68 19.51 -2.66
CA VAL A 74 6.12 19.23 -2.66
C VAL A 74 6.88 20.52 -2.37
N PRO A 75 7.79 20.56 -1.38
CA PRO A 75 8.58 21.74 -1.09
C PRO A 75 9.46 22.10 -2.29
N THR A 76 9.49 23.38 -2.66
CA THR A 76 10.40 23.88 -3.70
C THR A 76 11.70 24.33 -3.06
N GLY A 77 12.80 23.60 -3.26
CA GLY A 77 14.07 23.86 -2.57
C GLY A 77 14.73 25.23 -2.81
N ALA A 78 14.22 26.04 -3.77
CA ALA A 78 14.78 27.34 -4.10
C ALA A 78 14.07 28.53 -3.42
N VAL A 79 12.84 28.35 -2.92
CA VAL A 79 12.02 29.44 -2.34
C VAL A 79 11.12 28.83 -1.26
N PRO A 80 10.93 29.47 -0.08
CA PRO A 80 9.93 29.01 0.88
C PRO A 80 8.55 28.93 0.23
N GLY A 81 8.08 27.71 -0.01
CA GLY A 81 6.85 27.44 -0.75
C GLY A 81 6.68 25.96 -1.07
N THR A 82 5.42 25.55 -1.27
CA THR A 82 5.05 24.21 -1.72
C THR A 82 4.42 24.31 -3.11
N ARG A 83 4.89 23.51 -4.06
CA ARG A 83 4.22 23.32 -5.34
C ARG A 83 3.28 22.12 -5.27
N SER A 84 2.07 22.23 -5.81
CA SER A 84 1.20 21.07 -5.98
C SER A 84 1.67 20.24 -7.18
N VAL A 85 1.88 18.95 -6.98
CA VAL A 85 2.18 17.98 -8.03
C VAL A 85 0.98 17.05 -8.18
N ALA A 86 0.40 17.00 -9.38
CA ALA A 86 -0.66 16.07 -9.71
C ALA A 86 -0.05 14.73 -10.15
N ILE A 87 -0.31 13.67 -9.38
CA ILE A 87 0.17 12.32 -9.65
C ILE A 87 -1.02 11.43 -10.02
N PRO A 88 -0.99 10.69 -11.14
CA PRO A 88 -2.05 9.74 -11.47
C PRO A 88 -2.22 8.69 -10.36
N LEU A 89 -3.46 8.45 -9.94
CA LEU A 89 -3.80 7.48 -8.90
C LEU A 89 -3.26 6.08 -9.24
N GLY A 90 -3.31 5.68 -10.51
CA GLY A 90 -2.73 4.42 -10.97
C GLY A 90 -1.21 4.32 -10.76
N ALA A 91 -0.46 5.43 -10.90
CA ALA A 91 0.98 5.44 -10.63
C ALA A 91 1.26 5.28 -9.13
N VAL A 92 0.43 5.89 -8.28
CA VAL A 92 0.50 5.69 -6.83
C VAL A 92 0.21 4.24 -6.46
N LEU A 93 -0.82 3.63 -7.05
CA LEU A 93 -1.18 2.22 -6.81
C LEU A 93 -0.10 1.24 -7.29
N ASN A 94 0.54 1.51 -8.43
CA ASN A 94 1.69 0.71 -8.88
C ASN A 94 2.84 0.82 -7.87
N THR A 95 3.11 2.01 -7.36
CA THR A 95 4.15 2.23 -6.32
C THR A 95 3.82 1.46 -5.05
N VAL A 96 2.54 1.44 -4.63
CA VAL A 96 2.07 0.65 -3.48
C VAL A 96 2.27 -0.85 -3.72
N ALA A 97 1.97 -1.36 -4.93
CA ALA A 97 2.16 -2.77 -5.26
C ALA A 97 3.63 -3.19 -5.19
N GLU A 98 4.54 -2.38 -5.76
CA GLU A 98 5.99 -2.61 -5.69
C GLU A 98 6.50 -2.59 -4.24
N LEU A 99 6.12 -1.57 -3.47
CA LEU A 99 6.51 -1.46 -2.06
C LEU A 99 5.95 -2.59 -1.20
N ALA A 100 4.73 -3.07 -1.48
CA ALA A 100 4.16 -4.22 -0.79
C ALA A 100 4.96 -5.49 -1.07
N GLY A 101 5.37 -5.71 -2.33
CA GLY A 101 6.26 -6.84 -2.69
C GLY A 101 7.61 -6.76 -1.97
N GLN A 102 8.24 -5.58 -1.95
CA GLN A 102 9.48 -5.36 -1.21
C GLN A 102 9.30 -5.60 0.29
N SER A 103 8.21 -5.07 0.88
CA SER A 103 7.91 -5.24 2.31
C SER A 103 7.70 -6.71 2.69
N MET A 104 7.11 -7.53 1.81
CA MET A 104 6.96 -8.97 2.03
C MET A 104 8.32 -9.67 2.08
N ALA A 105 9.26 -9.29 1.22
CA ALA A 105 10.62 -9.84 1.25
C ALA A 105 11.33 -9.46 2.56
N GLU A 106 11.25 -8.20 2.97
CA GLU A 106 11.82 -7.70 4.24
C GLU A 106 11.21 -8.38 5.48
N LEU A 107 9.89 -8.60 5.48
CA LEU A 107 9.19 -9.30 6.55
C LEU A 107 9.59 -10.77 6.62
N ASN A 108 9.69 -11.46 5.48
CA ASN A 108 10.11 -12.87 5.46
C ASN A 108 11.55 -13.05 5.96
N GLU A 109 12.44 -12.10 5.65
CA GLU A 109 13.83 -12.11 6.15
C GLU A 109 13.93 -11.85 7.67
N SER A 110 12.93 -11.21 8.26
CA SER A 110 12.86 -10.88 9.69
C SER A 110 11.93 -11.79 10.50
N THR A 111 11.23 -12.73 9.84
CA THR A 111 10.38 -13.75 10.45
C THR A 111 11.25 -14.68 11.30
N ARG A 112 10.82 -14.97 12.53
CA ARG A 112 11.65 -15.71 13.48
C ARG A 112 11.37 -17.22 13.38
N GLU A 113 12.33 -18.04 13.76
CA GLU A 113 12.18 -19.51 13.78
C GLU A 113 11.14 -20.00 14.80
N ASP A 114 10.75 -19.16 15.78
CA ASP A 114 9.72 -19.46 16.77
C ASP A 114 8.29 -19.11 16.32
N ASP A 115 8.11 -18.60 15.10
CA ASP A 115 6.77 -18.36 14.55
C ASP A 115 6.02 -19.69 14.35
N PRO A 116 4.73 -19.75 14.72
CA PRO A 116 3.95 -20.98 14.62
C PRO A 116 3.85 -21.44 13.16
N GLU A 117 4.10 -22.73 12.93
CA GLU A 117 4.02 -23.35 11.60
C GLU A 117 2.64 -23.15 10.96
N VAL A 118 1.58 -23.11 11.78
CA VAL A 118 0.21 -22.78 11.38
C VAL A 118 -0.29 -21.54 12.13
N PRO A 119 -0.51 -20.41 11.43
CA PRO A 119 -1.09 -19.21 12.03
C PRO A 119 -2.51 -19.43 12.57
N ALA A 120 -2.79 -18.90 13.76
CA ALA A 120 -4.08 -19.09 14.46
C ALA A 120 -5.29 -18.58 13.67
N TYR A 121 -5.14 -17.55 12.83
CA TYR A 121 -6.26 -17.01 12.05
C TYR A 121 -6.77 -17.97 10.96
N LEU A 122 -6.04 -19.05 10.67
CA LEU A 122 -6.44 -20.07 9.69
C LEU A 122 -7.28 -21.19 10.30
N VAL A 123 -7.43 -21.21 11.62
CA VAL A 123 -8.01 -22.31 12.38
C VAL A 123 -9.21 -21.79 13.18
N ASP A 124 -10.29 -22.57 13.24
CA ASP A 124 -11.47 -22.26 14.05
C ASP A 124 -11.33 -22.72 15.51
N ASP A 125 -12.36 -22.51 16.32
CA ASP A 125 -12.38 -22.90 17.74
C ASP A 125 -12.27 -24.42 17.97
N ASN A 126 -12.52 -25.23 16.94
CA ASN A 126 -12.45 -26.69 16.99
C ASN A 126 -11.07 -27.24 16.58
N GLY A 127 -10.20 -26.38 16.06
CA GLY A 127 -8.90 -26.79 15.51
C GLY A 127 -8.95 -27.12 14.01
N ASP A 128 -10.06 -26.86 13.32
CA ASP A 128 -10.23 -27.15 11.91
C ASP A 128 -9.83 -25.95 11.02
N PHE A 129 -9.28 -26.22 9.84
CA PHE A 129 -8.90 -25.17 8.89
C PHE A 129 -10.12 -24.48 8.29
N ILE A 130 -10.17 -23.15 8.42
CA ILE A 130 -11.23 -22.31 7.84
C ILE A 130 -11.08 -22.20 6.31
N VAL A 131 -9.84 -22.19 5.82
CA VAL A 131 -9.46 -22.13 4.41
C VAL A 131 -8.25 -23.02 4.14
N ASP A 132 -7.96 -23.33 2.87
CA ASP A 132 -6.75 -24.06 2.51
C ASP A 132 -5.47 -23.24 2.85
N PRO A 133 -4.64 -23.70 3.81
CA PRO A 133 -3.42 -22.99 4.18
C PRO A 133 -2.39 -22.99 3.04
N GLY A 134 -2.46 -23.93 2.08
CA GLY A 134 -1.60 -24.00 0.91
C GLY A 134 -1.92 -22.98 -0.17
N SER A 135 -3.12 -22.39 -0.16
CA SER A 135 -3.63 -21.47 -1.18
C SER A 135 -3.42 -20.00 -0.79
N PRO A 136 -2.48 -19.25 -1.40
CA PRO A 136 -2.27 -17.83 -1.09
C PRO A 136 -3.51 -16.97 -1.33
N GLN A 137 -4.30 -17.33 -2.35
CA GLN A 137 -5.54 -16.64 -2.70
C GLN A 137 -6.60 -16.79 -1.61
N ASP A 138 -6.78 -18.01 -1.08
CA ASP A 138 -7.77 -18.24 -0.03
C ASP A 138 -7.37 -17.57 1.29
N ARG A 139 -6.07 -17.62 1.63
CA ARG A 139 -5.53 -16.87 2.78
C ARG A 139 -5.77 -15.37 2.63
N ALA A 140 -5.51 -14.78 1.46
CA ALA A 140 -5.75 -13.36 1.21
C ALA A 140 -7.24 -13.00 1.27
N ALA A 141 -8.12 -13.87 0.75
CA ALA A 141 -9.56 -13.68 0.81
C ALA A 141 -10.08 -13.70 2.26
N LEU A 142 -9.56 -14.61 3.09
CA LEU A 142 -9.88 -14.68 4.52
C LEU A 142 -9.42 -13.41 5.24
N VAL A 143 -8.17 -12.96 5.03
CA VAL A 143 -7.68 -11.70 5.61
C VAL A 143 -8.58 -10.52 5.22
N ALA A 144 -8.95 -10.40 3.94
CA ALA A 144 -9.86 -9.36 3.48
C ALA A 144 -11.25 -9.45 4.14
N HIS A 145 -11.73 -10.67 4.42
CA HIS A 145 -12.98 -10.88 5.16
C HIS A 145 -12.88 -10.41 6.61
N LEU A 146 -11.80 -10.74 7.31
CA LEU A 146 -11.55 -10.31 8.69
C LEU A 146 -11.51 -8.78 8.82
N PHE A 147 -10.87 -8.08 7.88
CA PHE A 147 -10.89 -6.60 7.86
C PHE A 147 -12.29 -6.03 7.69
N ARG A 148 -13.14 -6.63 6.84
CA ARG A 148 -14.54 -6.20 6.70
C ARG A 148 -15.34 -6.40 7.98
N MET A 149 -15.17 -7.55 8.64
CA MET A 149 -15.84 -7.83 9.91
C MET A 149 -15.41 -6.85 11.01
N SER A 150 -14.11 -6.56 11.09
CA SER A 150 -13.57 -5.57 12.04
C SER A 150 -14.17 -4.18 11.84
N ASP A 151 -14.29 -3.73 10.59
CA ASP A 151 -14.87 -2.43 10.24
C ASP A 151 -16.39 -2.38 10.56
N GLU A 152 -17.12 -3.46 10.34
CA GLU A 152 -18.53 -3.59 10.74
C GLU A 152 -18.71 -3.56 12.27
N ALA A 153 -17.85 -4.27 13.00
CA ALA A 153 -17.85 -4.27 14.47
C ALA A 153 -17.54 -2.88 15.05
N GLN A 154 -16.65 -2.11 14.42
CA GLN A 154 -16.34 -0.73 14.80
C GLN A 154 -17.55 0.20 14.55
N ARG A 155 -18.21 0.08 13.39
CA ARG A 155 -19.38 0.93 13.06
C ARG A 155 -20.61 0.64 13.91
N SER A 156 -20.83 -0.62 14.27
CA SER A 156 -21.95 -1.05 15.10
C SER A 156 -21.77 -0.70 16.59
N GLY A 157 -20.61 -0.17 16.98
CA GLY A 157 -20.30 0.12 18.39
C GLY A 157 -20.12 -1.13 19.26
N LEU A 158 -20.06 -2.33 18.64
CA LEU A 158 -19.77 -3.59 19.32
C LEU A 158 -18.36 -3.59 19.93
N LEU A 159 -17.46 -2.77 19.38
CA LEU A 159 -16.12 -2.50 19.91
C LEU A 159 -16.08 -1.15 20.66
N ARG A 160 -17.06 -0.82 21.50
CA ARG A 160 -16.82 0.18 22.56
C ARG A 160 -15.72 -0.39 23.44
N THR A 161 -14.52 0.18 23.32
CA THR A 161 -13.36 -0.12 24.16
C THR A 161 -13.80 -0.13 25.62
N GLU A 162 -13.38 -1.12 26.41
CA GLU A 162 -13.72 -1.23 27.84
C GLU A 162 -13.46 0.08 28.62
N ALA A 163 -12.48 0.89 28.19
CA ALA A 163 -12.20 2.22 28.72
C ALA A 163 -13.39 3.21 28.62
N ASP A 164 -14.24 3.07 27.61
CA ASP A 164 -15.40 3.92 27.35
C ASP A 164 -16.65 3.46 28.13
N VAL A 165 -16.59 2.25 28.71
CA VAL A 165 -17.59 1.73 29.65
C VAL A 165 -17.18 2.10 31.08
N GLU A 166 -15.90 1.95 31.41
CA GLU A 166 -15.36 2.28 32.75
C GLU A 166 -15.47 3.78 33.08
N THR A 167 -15.35 4.65 32.07
CA THR A 167 -15.54 6.10 32.23
C THR A 167 -17.02 6.47 32.45
N ASP A 168 -17.94 5.78 31.77
CA ASP A 168 -19.40 5.98 31.91
C ASP A 168 -19.89 5.50 33.28
N GLU A 169 -19.36 4.39 33.78
CA GLU A 169 -19.63 3.87 35.13
C GLU A 169 -19.02 4.76 36.22
N SER A 170 -17.81 5.28 36.02
CA SER A 170 -17.16 6.23 36.95
C SER A 170 -17.92 7.55 37.04
N ASP A 171 -18.42 8.07 35.91
CA ASP A 171 -19.26 9.26 35.86
C ASP A 171 -20.64 9.04 36.49
N ALA A 172 -21.22 7.84 36.31
CA ALA A 172 -22.46 7.46 36.98
C ALA A 172 -22.28 7.40 38.50
N TRP A 173 -21.17 6.80 38.97
CA TRP A 173 -20.84 6.72 40.39
C TRP A 173 -20.53 8.10 41.00
N ALA A 174 -19.84 8.98 40.26
CA ALA A 174 -19.54 10.34 40.68
C ALA A 174 -20.82 11.18 40.87
N ARG A 175 -21.79 11.08 39.94
CA ARG A 175 -23.09 11.75 40.07
C ARG A 175 -23.90 11.22 41.24
N GLU A 176 -23.90 9.91 41.48
CA GLU A 176 -24.61 9.28 42.61
C GLU A 176 -23.98 9.66 43.95
N ALA A 177 -22.66 9.79 44.02
CA ALA A 177 -21.93 10.27 45.20
C ALA A 177 -22.04 11.80 45.42
N GLY A 178 -22.76 12.52 44.54
CA GLY A 178 -23.01 13.96 44.67
C GLY A 178 -21.84 14.84 44.20
N PHE A 179 -20.86 14.28 43.49
CA PHE A 179 -19.82 15.06 42.82
C PHE A 179 -20.38 15.54 41.48
N VAL A 180 -20.57 16.86 41.36
CA VAL A 180 -20.91 17.52 40.10
C VAL A 180 -19.60 17.83 39.37
N VAL A 181 -19.43 17.29 38.16
CA VAL A 181 -18.47 17.80 37.17
C VAL A 181 -19.15 18.91 36.37
#